data_AF-A0A522VSP7-F1
#
_entry.id   AF-A0A522VSP7-F1
#
_cell.length_a   1.000
_cell.length_b   1.000
_cell.length_c   1.000
_cell.angle_alpha   90.00
_cell.angle_beta   90.00
_cell.angle_gamma   90.00
#
_symmetry.space_group_name_H-M   'P 1'
#
loop_
_entity.id
_entity.type
_entity.pdbx_description
1 polymer ?
#
loop_
_entity_poly.entity_id
_entity_poly.type
_entity_poly.pdbx_seq_one_letter_code
_entity_poly.pdbx_strand_id
1 'polypeptide(L)'
;MEPYFRYWGKARRKGKEGVPYHLLPYHCLDVAAVGQSYLHHHAALTTDWAARLHIDEKALADWLAFFLAMHDLGKFSYRFQGLRPDLTAELGNAQRPAPDPG
;
A
#
# COMPACT_ATOMS: atom_id res chain seq x y z
N MET A 1 7.74 17.19 5.68
CA MET A 1 7.49 15.81 5.18
C MET A 1 6.04 15.49 5.45
N GLU A 2 5.32 15.04 4.42
CA GLU A 2 3.88 14.83 4.51
C GLU A 2 3.47 13.76 5.55
N PRO A 3 2.31 13.88 6.20
CA PRO A 3 1.90 13.00 7.31
C PRO A 3 1.86 11.50 6.96
N TYR A 4 1.60 11.16 5.70
CA TYR A 4 1.51 9.78 5.23
C TYR A 4 2.87 9.06 5.16
N PHE A 5 3.99 9.78 5.21
CA PHE A 5 5.33 9.18 5.31
C PHE A 5 5.68 8.68 6.71
N ARG A 6 4.80 8.84 7.70
CA ARG A 6 4.97 8.33 9.06
C ARG A 6 4.51 6.89 9.24
N TYR A 7 4.18 6.17 8.16
CA TYR A 7 3.57 4.84 8.23
C TYR A 7 4.47 3.81 7.54
N TRP A 8 4.69 2.66 8.19
CA TRP A 8 5.39 1.53 7.57
C TRP A 8 4.39 0.57 6.90
N GLY A 9 4.73 0.07 5.71
CA GLY A 9 3.96 -0.95 5.00
C GLY A 9 4.53 -2.35 5.16
N LYS A 10 5.87 -2.44 5.26
CA LYS A 10 6.60 -3.66 5.58
C LYS A 10 7.65 -3.38 6.64
N ALA A 11 7.73 -4.20 7.67
CA ALA A 11 8.75 -4.12 8.69
C ALA A 11 9.63 -5.36 8.65
N ARG A 12 10.95 -5.18 8.81
CA ARG A 12 11.90 -6.29 8.94
C ARG A 12 11.69 -7.00 10.28
N ARG A 13 11.89 -8.32 10.34
CA ARG A 13 11.89 -9.07 11.61
C ARG A 13 13.00 -8.55 12.54
N LYS A 14 12.72 -8.47 13.85
CA LYS A 14 13.71 -8.08 14.88
C LYS A 14 14.93 -9.02 14.82
N GLY A 15 16.13 -8.47 14.99
CA GLY A 15 17.39 -9.22 15.02
C GLY A 15 18.00 -9.57 13.65
N LYS A 16 17.42 -9.10 12.55
CA LYS A 16 18.02 -9.19 11.20
C LYS A 16 18.77 -7.88 10.88
N GLU A 17 19.79 -7.93 10.02
CA GLU A 17 20.50 -6.74 9.49
C GLU A 17 19.74 -6.09 8.31
N GLY A 18 20.08 -4.84 7.95
CA GLY A 18 19.59 -4.13 6.76
C GLY A 18 18.66 -2.94 7.04
N VAL A 19 17.77 -2.60 6.09
CA VAL A 19 16.77 -1.53 6.21
C VAL A 19 15.61 -1.96 7.14
N PRO A 20 15.25 -1.17 8.17
CA PRO A 20 14.32 -1.61 9.22
C PRO A 20 12.86 -1.73 8.76
N TYR A 21 12.45 -0.92 7.79
CA TYR A 21 11.11 -0.92 7.23
C TYR A 21 11.06 -0.29 5.84
N HIS A 22 9.95 -0.50 5.16
CA HIS A 22 9.61 0.16 3.92
C HIS A 22 8.33 0.99 4.15
N LEU A 23 8.34 2.25 3.70
CA LEU A 23 7.25 3.19 3.92
C LEU A 23 5.97 2.71 3.20
N LEU A 24 4.84 2.90 3.84
CA LEU A 24 3.54 2.42 3.36
C LEU A 24 3.14 3.01 1.99
N PRO A 25 3.27 4.33 1.74
CA PRO A 25 3.00 4.88 0.41
C PRO A 25 3.84 4.24 -0.69
N TYR A 26 5.13 4.00 -0.42
CA TYR A 26 6.01 3.34 -1.38
C TYR A 26 5.66 1.87 -1.57
N HIS A 27 5.31 1.16 -0.49
CA HIS A 27 4.85 -0.23 -0.59
C HIS A 27 3.65 -0.37 -1.53
N CYS A 28 2.68 0.53 -1.37
CA CYS A 28 1.50 0.59 -2.20
C CYS A 28 1.83 0.88 -3.67
N LEU A 29 2.71 1.86 -3.93
CA LEU A 29 3.12 2.20 -5.29
C LEU A 29 3.93 1.10 -5.96
N ASP A 30 4.80 0.40 -5.22
CA ASP A 30 5.55 -0.75 -5.71
C ASP A 30 4.60 -1.85 -6.18
N VAL A 31 3.57 -2.17 -5.40
CA VAL A 31 2.56 -3.18 -5.76
C VAL A 31 1.73 -2.73 -6.98
N ALA A 32 1.35 -1.46 -7.05
CA ALA A 32 0.66 -0.90 -8.21
C ALA A 32 1.51 -0.96 -9.49
N ALA A 33 2.79 -0.62 -9.40
CA ALA A 33 3.74 -0.66 -10.52
C ALA A 33 3.97 -2.10 -11.00
N VAL A 34 4.10 -3.06 -10.09
CA VAL A 34 4.16 -4.49 -10.44
C VAL A 34 2.88 -4.94 -11.14
N GLY A 35 1.71 -4.52 -10.65
CA GLY A 35 0.43 -4.83 -11.28
C GLY A 35 0.29 -4.28 -12.70
N GLN A 36 0.65 -3.01 -12.92
CA GLN A 36 0.67 -2.42 -14.26
C GLN A 36 1.62 -3.17 -15.19
N SER A 37 2.85 -3.45 -14.72
CA SER A 37 3.83 -4.21 -15.50
C SER A 37 3.32 -5.62 -15.84
N TYR A 38 2.67 -6.29 -14.88
CA TYR A 38 2.09 -7.61 -15.10
C TYR A 38 1.02 -7.60 -16.20
N LEU A 39 0.05 -6.67 -16.13
CA LEU A 39 -0.97 -6.52 -17.16
C LEU A 39 -0.39 -6.18 -18.54
N HIS A 40 0.65 -5.34 -18.58
CA HIS A 40 1.34 -5.00 -19.82
C HIS A 40 1.97 -6.23 -20.49
N HIS A 41 2.61 -7.11 -19.70
CA HIS A 41 3.22 -8.33 -20.23
C HIS A 41 2.21 -9.46 -20.49
N HIS A 42 0.97 -9.35 -19.98
CA HIS A 42 -0.06 -10.39 -20.05
C HIS A 42 -1.32 -9.85 -20.74
N ALA A 43 -1.16 -9.30 -21.95
CA ALA A 43 -2.24 -8.63 -22.68
C ALA A 43 -3.52 -9.46 -22.82
N ALA A 44 -3.41 -10.78 -23.01
CA ALA A 44 -4.57 -11.67 -23.09
C ALA A 44 -5.48 -11.59 -21.84
N LEU A 45 -4.88 -11.46 -20.65
CA LEU A 45 -5.64 -11.29 -19.40
C LEU A 45 -6.38 -9.94 -19.39
N THR A 46 -5.70 -8.86 -19.79
CA THR A 46 -6.30 -7.53 -19.86
C THR A 46 -7.46 -7.50 -20.85
N THR A 47 -7.27 -8.04 -22.06
CA THR A 47 -8.32 -8.12 -23.09
C THR A 47 -9.52 -8.93 -22.60
N ASP A 48 -9.29 -10.11 -22.01
CA ASP A 48 -10.37 -10.98 -21.52
C ASP A 48 -11.21 -10.29 -20.43
N TRP A 49 -10.56 -9.65 -19.46
CA TRP A 49 -11.26 -8.97 -18.37
C TRP A 49 -11.94 -7.67 -18.83
N ALA A 50 -11.31 -6.90 -19.72
CA ALA A 50 -11.89 -5.69 -20.27
C ALA A 50 -13.20 -6.00 -21.02
N ALA A 51 -13.18 -7.07 -21.82
CA ALA A 51 -14.37 -7.56 -22.52
C ALA A 51 -15.49 -8.01 -21.55
N ARG A 52 -15.13 -8.76 -20.49
CA ARG A 52 -16.10 -9.24 -19.47
C ARG A 52 -16.73 -8.11 -18.65
N LEU A 53 -15.96 -7.05 -18.38
CA LEU A 53 -16.39 -5.90 -17.60
C LEU A 53 -17.01 -4.79 -18.46
N HIS A 54 -16.99 -4.94 -19.79
CA HIS A 54 -17.46 -3.95 -20.75
C HIS A 54 -16.80 -2.58 -20.59
N ILE A 55 -15.48 -2.57 -20.34
CA ILE A 55 -14.65 -1.35 -20.24
C ILE A 55 -13.46 -1.44 -21.20
N ASP A 56 -12.81 -0.32 -21.47
CA ASP A 56 -11.58 -0.30 -22.26
C ASP A 56 -10.39 -0.87 -21.46
N GLU A 57 -9.43 -1.46 -22.19
CA GLU A 57 -8.25 -2.10 -21.59
C GLU A 57 -7.40 -1.12 -20.76
N LYS A 58 -7.35 0.15 -21.19
CA LYS A 58 -6.61 1.19 -20.47
C LYS A 58 -7.30 1.52 -19.15
N ALA A 59 -8.62 1.70 -19.14
CA ALA A 59 -9.39 1.92 -17.92
C ALA A 59 -9.28 0.73 -16.97
N LEU A 60 -9.31 -0.50 -17.48
CA LEU A 60 -9.07 -1.69 -16.65
C LEU A 60 -7.69 -1.61 -15.97
N ALA A 61 -6.63 -1.31 -16.73
CA ALA A 61 -5.28 -1.20 -16.20
C ALA A 61 -5.14 -0.08 -15.16
N ASP A 62 -5.72 1.09 -15.43
CA ASP A 62 -5.71 2.24 -14.52
C ASP A 62 -6.47 1.94 -13.22
N TRP A 63 -7.67 1.33 -13.32
CA TRP A 63 -8.45 0.93 -12.15
C TRP A 63 -7.75 -0.15 -11.33
N LEU A 64 -7.18 -1.17 -11.97
CA LEU A 64 -6.45 -2.19 -11.24
C LEU A 64 -5.23 -1.60 -10.51
N ALA A 65 -4.47 -0.73 -11.16
CA ALA A 65 -3.34 -0.06 -10.54
C ALA A 65 -3.78 0.79 -9.33
N PHE A 66 -4.88 1.51 -9.46
CA PHE A 66 -5.47 2.29 -8.37
C PHE A 66 -5.88 1.40 -7.19
N PHE A 67 -6.60 0.30 -7.43
CA PHE A 67 -6.99 -0.63 -6.36
C PHE A 67 -5.78 -1.30 -5.70
N LEU A 68 -4.75 -1.63 -6.47
CA LEU A 68 -3.48 -2.16 -5.94
C LEU A 68 -2.74 -1.11 -5.08
N ALA A 69 -2.75 0.17 -5.47
CA ALA A 69 -2.19 1.23 -4.64
C ALA A 69 -2.97 1.41 -3.33
N MET A 70 -4.24 1.04 -3.28
CA MET A 70 -5.06 1.12 -2.07
C MET A 70 -5.16 -0.18 -1.27
N HIS A 71 -4.56 -1.29 -1.73
CA HIS A 71 -4.78 -2.62 -1.15
C HIS A 71 -4.50 -2.69 0.35
N ASP A 72 -3.54 -1.89 0.81
CA ASP A 72 -3.05 -1.84 2.18
C ASP A 72 -3.49 -0.57 2.93
N LEU A 73 -4.55 0.11 2.49
CA LEU A 73 -5.04 1.33 3.13
C LEU A 73 -5.32 1.15 4.63
N GLY A 74 -5.75 -0.06 5.05
CA GLY A 74 -5.96 -0.41 6.46
C GLY A 74 -4.70 -0.36 7.34
N LYS A 75 -3.50 -0.32 6.74
CA LYS A 75 -2.23 -0.14 7.45
C LYS A 75 -1.99 1.29 7.91
N PHE A 76 -2.75 2.28 7.39
CA PHE A 76 -2.85 3.64 7.96
C PHE A 76 -3.72 3.66 9.23
N SER A 77 -3.53 2.68 10.11
CA SER A 77 -4.26 2.58 11.37
C SER A 77 -3.28 2.42 12.52
N TYR A 78 -3.60 3.04 13.66
CA TYR A 78 -2.80 2.90 14.88
C TYR A 78 -2.68 1.43 15.32
N ARG A 79 -3.71 0.61 15.05
CA ARG A 79 -3.72 -0.82 15.39
C ARG A 79 -2.66 -1.59 14.61
N PHE A 80 -2.57 -1.36 13.30
CA PHE A 80 -1.56 -2.01 12.46
C PHE A 80 -0.16 -1.49 12.77
N GLN A 81 0.01 -0.17 12.83
CA GLN A 81 1.32 0.44 13.10
C GLN A 81 1.87 0.00 14.46
N GLY A 82 1.00 -0.10 15.47
CA GLY A 82 1.31 -0.58 16.82
C GLY A 82 1.82 -2.02 16.92
N LEU A 83 1.78 -2.82 15.84
CA LEU A 83 2.47 -4.12 15.79
C LEU A 83 4.00 -3.97 15.91
N ARG A 84 4.54 -2.79 15.63
CA ARG A 84 5.96 -2.43 15.83
C ARG A 84 6.10 -1.13 16.61
N PRO A 85 5.96 -1.17 17.95
CA PRO A 85 6.05 0.02 18.80
C PRO A 85 7.35 0.80 18.63
N ASP A 86 8.46 0.10 18.37
CA ASP A 86 9.76 0.70 18.09
C ASP A 86 9.74 1.57 16.81
N LEU A 87 9.13 1.07 15.73
CA LEU A 87 8.98 1.83 14.48
C LEU A 87 7.95 2.95 14.61
N THR A 88 6.91 2.71 15.40
CA THR A 88 5.87 3.69 15.67
C THR A 88 6.39 4.89 16.45
N ALA A 89 7.30 4.67 17.39
CA ALA A 89 8.04 5.73 18.08
C ALA A 89 9.00 6.46 17.12
N GLU A 90 9.78 5.71 16.33
CA GLU A 90 10.73 6.27 15.36
C GLU A 90 10.05 7.16 14.32
N LEU A 91 8.91 6.71 13.76
CA LEU A 91 8.15 7.40 12.72
C LEU A 91 7.20 8.49 13.27
N GLY A 92 7.07 8.60 14.60
CA GLY A 92 6.21 9.59 15.24
C GLY A 92 4.72 9.41 14.93
N ASN A 93 4.24 8.15 14.85
CA ASN A 93 2.83 7.80 14.62
C ASN A 93 2.18 7.07 15.80
N ALA A 94 2.74 7.22 17.01
CA ALA A 94 2.37 6.51 18.24
C ALA A 94 0.98 6.79 18.82
N GLN A 95 0.10 7.44 18.07
CA GLN A 95 -1.18 7.89 18.60
C GLN A 95 -2.35 7.06 18.07
N ARG A 96 -3.14 6.54 19.01
CA ARG A 96 -4.58 6.41 18.81
C ARG A 96 -5.11 7.85 18.70
N PRO A 97 -5.89 8.22 17.66
CA PRO A 97 -6.56 9.52 17.64
C PRO A 97 -7.32 9.70 18.96
N ALA A 98 -7.34 10.92 19.51
CA ALA A 98 -8.21 11.22 20.63
C ALA A 98 -9.65 10.81 20.25
N PRO A 99 -10.43 10.21 21.17
CA PRO A 99 -11.82 9.92 20.88
C PRO A 99 -12.52 11.20 20.42
N ASP A 100 -13.35 11.07 19.38
CA ASP A 100 -14.15 12.17 18.84
C ASP A 100 -14.98 12.79 19.98
N PRO A 101 -14.86 14.10 20.27
CA PRO A 101 -15.77 14.78 21.17
C PRO A 101 -17.10 14.91 20.41
N GLY A 102 -17.96 13.91 20.55
CA GLY A 102 -19.26 13.85 19.87
C GLY A 102 -20.14 15.08 20.05
#